data_AF-A0A950LN45-F1
#
_entry.id   AF-A0A950LN45-F1
#
_cell.length_a   1.000
_cell.length_b   1.000
_cell.length_c   1.000
_cell.angle_alpha   90.00
_cell.angle_beta   90.00
_cell.angle_gamma   90.00
#
_symmetry.space_group_name_H-M   'P 1'
#
loop_
_entity.id
_entity.type
_entity.pdbx_description
1 polymer ?
#
loop_
_entity_poly.entity_id
_entity_poly.type
_entity_poly.pdbx_seq_one_letter_code
_entity_poly.pdbx_strand_id
1 'polypeptide(L)'
;MSKLAQRQSSPVELRRRGGVRRSEPAFQVRQVTLAWTTGQRLVFERNADYFRDRPNLDGFRVEIGQEPLVAILRLQKGEVDIAGDGVPPAKYLELKNSPEAADLIVDRAQFETSYITINTQMKPFDDVRVRQALNMAVNKERIVRIINGRATPATQVLPPLMPGY
;
A
#
# COMPACT_ATOMS: atom_id res chain seq x y z
N MET A 1 -13.02 -41.59 -10.47
CA MET A 1 -12.23 -40.36 -10.69
C MET A 1 -13.18 -39.16 -10.83
N SER A 2 -13.62 -38.60 -9.69
CA SER A 2 -14.58 -37.48 -9.64
C SER A 2 -13.85 -36.22 -9.17
N LYS A 3 -13.78 -35.20 -10.03
CA LYS A 3 -13.28 -33.87 -9.70
C LYS A 3 -14.36 -33.16 -8.86
N LEU A 4 -14.12 -32.98 -7.56
CA LEU A 4 -14.92 -32.08 -6.73
C LEU A 4 -14.57 -30.64 -7.11
N ALA A 5 -15.45 -30.01 -7.89
CA ALA A 5 -15.43 -28.57 -8.07
C ALA A 5 -15.90 -27.91 -6.76
N GLN A 6 -15.00 -27.21 -6.07
CA GLN A 6 -15.38 -26.30 -4.99
C GLN A 6 -16.21 -25.16 -5.60
N ARG A 7 -17.53 -25.21 -5.44
CA ARG A 7 -18.42 -24.08 -5.67
C ARG A 7 -18.04 -22.96 -4.70
N GLN A 8 -17.35 -21.94 -5.19
CA GLN A 8 -17.26 -20.66 -4.49
C GLN A 8 -18.63 -19.99 -4.59
N SER A 9 -19.36 -19.94 -3.48
CA SER A 9 -20.61 -19.18 -3.38
C SER A 9 -20.31 -17.68 -3.38
N SER A 10 -21.03 -16.93 -4.22
CA SER A 10 -20.97 -15.46 -4.30
C SER A 10 -21.39 -14.83 -2.95
N PRO A 11 -20.82 -13.70 -2.51
CA PRO A 11 -21.21 -13.03 -1.25
C PRO A 11 -22.68 -12.63 -1.17
N VAL A 12 -23.34 -12.43 -2.31
CA VAL A 12 -24.79 -12.21 -2.38
C VAL A 12 -25.56 -13.42 -1.83
N GLU A 13 -25.00 -14.62 -1.98
CA GLU A 13 -25.59 -15.89 -1.55
C GLU A 13 -25.36 -16.16 -0.05
N LEU A 14 -24.27 -15.61 0.51
CA LEU A 14 -23.99 -15.61 1.95
C LEU A 14 -24.96 -14.70 2.74
N ARG A 15 -25.52 -13.64 2.13
CA ARG A 15 -26.58 -12.83 2.77
C ARG A 15 -27.90 -13.59 2.99
N ARG A 16 -28.21 -14.62 2.18
CA ARG A 16 -29.48 -15.37 2.27
C ARG A 16 -29.45 -16.56 3.23
N ARG A 17 -28.27 -17.09 3.54
CA ARG A 17 -28.12 -18.23 4.46
C ARG A 17 -27.63 -17.70 5.80
N GLY A 18 -28.55 -17.56 6.76
CA GLY A 18 -28.31 -17.02 8.10
C GLY A 18 -27.31 -17.82 8.96
N GLY A 19 -26.05 -17.87 8.54
CA GLY A 19 -24.94 -18.51 9.23
C GLY A 19 -24.06 -17.47 9.93
N VAL A 20 -23.99 -17.58 11.25
CA VAL A 20 -22.99 -17.02 12.18
C VAL A 20 -22.41 -15.66 11.76
N ARG A 21 -23.03 -14.58 12.23
CA ARG A 21 -22.37 -13.27 12.37
C ARG A 21 -21.19 -13.45 13.32
N ARG A 22 -19.98 -13.69 12.79
CA ARG A 22 -18.78 -13.20 13.47
C ARG A 22 -19.01 -11.70 13.62
N SER A 23 -18.95 -11.17 14.84
CA SER A 23 -19.25 -9.78 15.15
C SER A 23 -18.32 -8.85 14.38
N GLU A 24 -18.66 -8.58 13.13
CA GLU A 24 -18.08 -7.52 12.34
C GLU A 24 -18.58 -6.21 12.99
N PRO A 25 -17.69 -5.33 13.47
CA PRO A 25 -18.08 -3.95 13.67
C PRO A 25 -18.75 -3.49 12.37
N ALA A 26 -19.94 -2.90 12.47
CA ALA A 26 -20.71 -2.41 11.33
C ALA A 26 -19.98 -1.22 10.67
N PHE A 27 -18.88 -1.50 9.98
CA PHE A 27 -18.17 -0.55 9.16
C PHE A 27 -19.02 -0.34 7.91
N GLN A 28 -19.81 0.73 7.92
CA GLN A 28 -20.54 1.17 6.74
C GLN A 28 -19.53 1.74 5.74
N VAL A 29 -19.07 0.90 4.83
CA VAL A 29 -18.10 1.25 3.77
C VAL A 29 -18.81 1.55 2.45
N ARG A 30 -18.23 2.46 1.66
CA ARG A 30 -18.75 2.84 0.32
C ARG A 30 -18.71 1.70 -0.70
N GLN A 31 -17.84 0.72 -0.48
CA GLN A 31 -17.56 -0.40 -1.35
C GLN A 31 -17.46 -1.66 -0.48
N VAL A 32 -18.07 -2.76 -0.91
CA VAL A 32 -18.04 -4.06 -0.20
C VAL A 32 -17.18 -5.06 -0.96
N THR A 33 -16.49 -5.95 -0.24
CA THR A 33 -15.67 -6.98 -0.87
C THR A 33 -16.56 -8.05 -1.48
N LEU A 34 -16.48 -8.19 -2.81
CA LEU A 34 -17.20 -9.18 -3.58
C LEU A 34 -16.42 -10.50 -3.73
N ALA A 35 -15.09 -10.44 -3.81
CA ALA A 35 -14.27 -11.65 -3.91
C ALA A 35 -12.87 -11.42 -3.38
N TRP A 36 -12.29 -12.45 -2.78
CA TRP A 36 -10.92 -12.45 -2.30
C TRP A 36 -10.22 -13.74 -2.68
N THR A 37 -9.15 -13.60 -3.48
CA THR A 37 -8.17 -14.66 -3.72
C THR A 37 -6.90 -14.28 -2.98
N THR A 38 -6.60 -14.98 -1.89
CA THR A 38 -5.47 -14.69 -1.00
C THR A 38 -4.16 -14.56 -1.78
N GLY A 39 -3.43 -13.47 -1.54
CA GLY A 39 -2.15 -13.16 -2.18
C GLY A 39 -2.23 -12.77 -3.65
N GLN A 40 -3.42 -12.69 -4.26
CA GLN A 40 -3.57 -12.43 -5.69
C GLN A 40 -4.51 -11.28 -6.02
N ARG A 41 -5.72 -11.26 -5.45
CA ARG A 41 -6.75 -10.31 -5.90
C ARG A 41 -7.81 -10.04 -4.85
N LEU A 42 -8.23 -8.77 -4.76
CA LEU A 42 -9.50 -8.37 -4.15
C LEU A 42 -10.40 -7.72 -5.21
N VAL A 43 -11.68 -8.00 -5.14
CA VAL A 43 -12.71 -7.38 -5.97
C VAL A 43 -13.70 -6.68 -5.05
N PHE A 44 -13.95 -5.41 -5.33
CA PHE A 44 -14.89 -4.57 -4.61
C PHE A 44 -16.02 -4.13 -5.52
N GLU A 45 -17.23 -4.07 -4.97
CA GLU A 45 -18.41 -3.54 -5.64
C GLU A 45 -19.04 -2.41 -4.83
N ARG A 46 -19.72 -1.51 -5.52
CA ARG A 46 -20.41 -0.37 -4.91
C ARG A 46 -21.46 -0.86 -3.91
N ASN A 47 -21.41 -0.33 -2.71
CA ASN A 47 -22.43 -0.59 -1.71
C ASN A 47 -23.69 0.24 -2.02
N ALA A 48 -24.72 -0.40 -2.57
CA ALA A 48 -26.01 0.25 -2.85
C ALA A 48 -26.69 0.78 -1.58
N ASP A 49 -26.43 0.15 -0.43
CA ASP A 49 -27.03 0.49 0.86
C ASP A 49 -26.24 1.57 1.61
N TYR A 50 -25.23 2.19 0.99
CA TYR A 50 -24.45 3.25 1.64
C TYR A 50 -25.31 4.51 1.87
N PHE A 51 -25.33 4.95 3.13
CA PHE A 51 -26.23 5.99 3.66
C PHE A 51 -25.90 7.44 3.24
N ARG A 52 -24.77 7.67 2.54
CA ARG A 52 -24.36 8.98 2.01
C ARG A 52 -24.15 8.89 0.49
N ASP A 53 -23.66 9.98 -0.08
CA ASP A 53 -23.26 10.06 -1.48
C ASP A 53 -22.43 8.84 -1.89
N ARG A 54 -22.88 8.21 -2.97
CA ARG A 54 -22.25 7.01 -3.50
C ARG A 54 -21.01 7.41 -4.32
N PRO A 55 -19.94 6.61 -4.30
CA PRO A 55 -18.81 6.85 -5.20
C PRO A 55 -19.30 6.75 -6.65
N ASN A 56 -18.69 7.49 -7.58
CA ASN A 56 -19.08 7.43 -9.01
C ASN A 56 -18.67 6.11 -9.69
N LEU A 57 -17.92 5.25 -9.01
CA LEU A 57 -17.38 3.99 -9.54
C LEU A 57 -18.26 2.79 -9.13
N ASP A 58 -18.53 1.89 -10.08
CA ASP A 58 -19.30 0.65 -9.84
C ASP A 58 -18.56 -0.36 -8.98
N GLY A 59 -17.24 -0.31 -8.99
CA GLY A 59 -16.36 -1.21 -8.28
C GLY A 59 -14.91 -0.98 -8.69
N PHE A 60 -14.01 -1.71 -8.05
CA PHE A 60 -12.61 -1.73 -8.43
C PHE A 60 -11.96 -3.06 -8.04
N ARG A 61 -10.81 -3.35 -8.62
CA ARG A 61 -10.05 -4.58 -8.38
C ARG A 61 -8.65 -4.19 -7.93
N VAL A 62 -8.15 -4.89 -6.92
CA VAL A 62 -6.77 -4.74 -6.45
C VAL A 62 -6.04 -6.04 -6.77
N GLU A 63 -4.97 -5.94 -7.55
CA GLU A 63 -4.09 -7.07 -7.86
C GLU A 63 -2.87 -7.02 -6.95
N ILE A 64 -2.60 -8.12 -6.25
CA ILE A 64 -1.52 -8.24 -5.26
C ILE A 64 -0.33 -8.97 -5.91
N GLY A 65 0.87 -8.70 -5.40
CA GLY A 65 2.08 -9.42 -5.79
C GLY A 65 2.55 -9.08 -7.20
N GLN A 66 2.19 -7.88 -7.68
CA GLN A 66 2.71 -7.37 -8.94
C GLN A 66 4.13 -6.86 -8.72
N GLU A 67 5.03 -7.15 -9.66
CA GLU A 67 6.35 -6.54 -9.66
C GLU A 67 6.20 -5.04 -10.03
N PRO A 68 6.83 -4.09 -9.31
CA PRO A 68 6.60 -2.65 -9.50
C PRO A 68 6.83 -2.14 -10.92
N LEU A 69 7.88 -2.59 -11.61
CA LEU A 69 8.15 -2.16 -13.00
C LEU A 69 7.11 -2.73 -13.97
N VAL A 70 6.68 -3.98 -13.77
CA VAL A 70 5.56 -4.57 -14.52
C VAL A 70 4.28 -3.76 -14.30
N ALA A 71 3.98 -3.36 -13.06
CA ALA A 71 2.80 -2.54 -12.76
C ALA A 71 2.85 -1.17 -13.48
N ILE A 72 4.01 -0.52 -13.54
CA ILE A 72 4.19 0.74 -14.29
C ILE A 72 4.00 0.54 -15.80
N LEU A 73 4.54 -0.55 -16.37
CA LEU A 73 4.34 -0.86 -17.79
C LEU A 73 2.87 -1.09 -18.12
N ARG A 74 2.14 -1.77 -17.24
CA ARG A 74 0.70 -2.00 -17.37
C ARG A 74 -0.07 -0.68 -17.26
N LEU A 75 0.35 0.23 -16.37
CA LEU A 75 -0.22 1.57 -16.24
C LEU A 75 -0.05 2.37 -17.54
N GLN A 76 1.16 2.37 -18.11
CA GLN A 76 1.45 3.06 -19.38
C GLN A 76 0.65 2.51 -20.56
N LYS A 77 0.29 1.22 -20.53
CA LYS A 77 -0.58 0.57 -21.53
C LYS A 77 -2.08 0.78 -21.28
N GLY A 78 -2.46 1.43 -20.17
CA GLY A 78 -3.86 1.57 -19.77
C GLY A 78 -4.51 0.27 -19.29
N GLU A 79 -3.71 -0.75 -18.91
CA GLU A 79 -4.22 -2.02 -18.38
C GLU A 79 -4.59 -1.92 -16.89
N VAL A 80 -4.01 -0.95 -16.17
CA VAL A 80 -4.34 -0.61 -14.79
C VAL A 80 -4.41 0.92 -14.65
N ASP A 81 -5.25 1.39 -13.73
CA ASP A 81 -5.42 2.83 -13.49
C ASP A 81 -4.42 3.39 -12.48
N ILE A 82 -3.86 2.54 -11.61
CA ILE A 82 -2.93 2.91 -10.53
C ILE A 82 -1.86 1.82 -10.35
N ALA A 83 -0.58 2.22 -10.29
CA ALA A 83 0.50 1.37 -9.82
C ALA A 83 0.67 1.52 -8.29
N GLY A 84 0.41 0.45 -7.53
CA GLY A 84 0.25 0.52 -6.06
C GLY A 84 1.52 0.76 -5.25
N ASP A 85 2.66 0.21 -5.66
CA ASP A 85 3.90 0.18 -4.85
C ASP A 85 4.82 1.41 -5.05
N GLY A 86 4.30 2.47 -5.68
CA GLY A 86 5.04 3.68 -5.99
C GLY A 86 6.12 3.49 -7.07
N VAL A 87 6.84 4.56 -7.39
CA VAL A 87 7.87 4.55 -8.44
C VAL A 87 9.23 4.16 -7.86
N PRO A 88 9.88 3.08 -8.36
CA PRO A 88 11.22 2.70 -7.95
C PRO A 88 12.24 3.83 -8.22
N PRO A 89 13.23 4.05 -7.33
CA PRO A 89 14.24 5.09 -7.54
C PRO A 89 14.93 5.04 -8.90
N ALA A 90 15.25 3.84 -9.39
CA ALA A 90 15.95 3.66 -10.66
C ALA A 90 15.15 4.16 -11.88
N LYS A 91 13.81 4.21 -11.82
CA LYS A 91 12.94 4.68 -12.90
C LYS A 91 12.37 6.07 -12.70
N TYR A 92 12.47 6.62 -11.50
CA TYR A 92 11.81 7.88 -11.16
C TYR A 92 12.20 9.05 -12.05
N LEU A 93 13.50 9.26 -12.29
CA LEU A 93 13.96 10.39 -13.12
C LEU A 93 13.55 10.24 -14.59
N GLU A 94 13.56 9.01 -15.12
CA GLU A 94 13.10 8.71 -16.48
C GLU A 94 11.62 9.05 -16.64
N LEU A 95 10.77 8.59 -15.72
CA LEU A 95 9.32 8.83 -15.77
C LEU A 95 8.97 10.29 -15.50
N LYS A 96 9.66 10.95 -14.55
CA LYS A 96 9.43 12.36 -14.22
C LYS A 96 9.78 13.31 -15.37
N ASN A 97 10.74 12.93 -16.21
CA ASN A 97 11.17 13.73 -17.35
C ASN A 97 10.50 13.32 -18.67
N SER A 98 9.65 12.29 -18.67
CA SER A 98 8.89 11.86 -19.85
C SER A 98 7.63 12.72 -20.00
N PRO A 99 7.37 13.31 -21.18
CA PRO A 99 6.13 14.05 -21.46
C PRO A 99 4.87 13.22 -21.24
N GLU A 100 4.94 11.90 -21.44
CA GLU A 100 3.80 11.00 -21.38
C GLU A 100 3.53 10.47 -19.96
N ALA A 101 4.57 10.38 -19.12
CA ALA A 101 4.47 9.75 -17.80
C ALA A 101 4.55 10.73 -16.62
N ALA A 102 5.07 11.95 -16.82
CA ALA A 102 5.25 12.91 -15.74
C ALA A 102 3.92 13.23 -15.02
N ASP A 103 2.84 13.39 -15.78
CA ASP A 103 1.50 13.69 -15.25
C ASP A 103 0.86 12.53 -14.48
N LEU A 104 1.38 11.31 -14.64
CA LEU A 104 0.94 10.13 -13.89
C LEU A 104 1.60 10.04 -12.50
N ILE A 105 2.61 10.86 -12.22
CA ILE A 105 3.31 10.87 -10.93
C ILE A 105 2.63 11.85 -9.98
N VAL A 106 2.14 11.32 -8.86
CA VAL A 106 1.65 12.14 -7.74
C VAL A 106 2.77 12.33 -6.73
N ASP A 107 3.43 13.49 -6.78
CA ASP A 107 4.47 13.89 -5.81
C ASP A 107 3.83 14.69 -4.68
N ARG A 108 3.69 14.07 -3.50
CA ARG A 108 3.14 14.71 -2.29
C ARG A 108 3.92 14.30 -1.07
N ALA A 109 4.06 15.23 -0.13
CA ALA A 109 4.62 14.94 1.17
C ALA A 109 3.74 13.93 1.91
N GLN A 110 4.38 12.91 2.48
CA GLN A 110 3.72 11.85 3.21
C GLN A 110 3.89 12.03 4.72
N PHE A 111 2.86 11.66 5.48
CA PHE A 111 2.91 11.58 6.94
C PHE A 111 3.60 10.29 7.39
N GLU A 112 4.83 10.09 6.95
CA GLU A 112 5.63 8.88 7.21
C GLU A 112 7.03 9.26 7.71
N THR A 113 7.58 8.47 8.63
CA THR A 113 9.02 8.40 8.90
C THR A 113 9.46 6.97 8.73
N SER A 114 10.43 6.72 7.83
CA SER A 114 11.05 5.41 7.68
C SER A 114 12.22 5.27 8.66
N TYR A 115 12.28 4.17 9.42
CA TYR A 115 13.31 3.93 10.44
C TYR A 115 13.69 2.46 10.52
N ILE A 116 14.86 2.18 11.08
CA ILE A 116 15.29 0.81 11.40
C ILE A 116 14.87 0.53 12.84
N THR A 117 14.03 -0.49 13.03
CA THR A 117 13.68 -0.97 14.37
C THR A 117 14.75 -1.92 14.86
N ILE A 118 15.23 -1.71 16.09
CA ILE A 118 16.25 -2.55 16.72
C ILE A 118 15.61 -3.21 17.94
N ASN A 119 15.76 -4.54 18.05
CA ASN A 119 15.34 -5.26 19.24
C ASN A 119 16.30 -4.96 20.40
N THR A 120 15.88 -4.12 21.34
CA THR A 120 16.68 -3.68 22.50
C THR A 120 16.84 -4.75 23.59
N GLN A 121 16.24 -5.92 23.44
CA GLN A 121 16.41 -7.05 24.37
C GLN A 121 17.41 -8.10 23.86
N MET A 122 17.88 -7.95 22.62
CA MET A 122 18.78 -8.90 21.97
C MET A 122 20.21 -8.36 22.01
N LYS A 123 21.16 -9.11 22.56
CA LYS A 123 22.59 -8.78 22.51
C LYS A 123 23.09 -8.72 21.05
N PRO A 124 23.95 -7.75 20.66
CA PRO A 124 24.54 -6.68 21.48
C PRO A 124 23.72 -5.37 21.50
N PHE A 125 22.48 -5.39 21.02
CA PHE A 125 21.64 -4.20 20.89
C PHE A 125 20.93 -3.78 22.20
N ASP A 126 21.10 -4.55 23.27
CA ASP A 126 20.73 -4.18 24.63
C ASP A 126 21.57 -3.00 25.15
N ASP A 127 22.84 -2.90 24.74
CA ASP A 127 23.69 -1.76 25.04
C ASP A 127 23.32 -0.51 24.20
N VAL A 128 23.00 0.60 24.89
CA VAL A 128 22.66 1.88 24.24
C VAL A 128 23.79 2.43 23.38
N ARG A 129 25.05 2.18 23.75
CA ARG A 129 26.23 2.66 23.01
C ARG A 129 26.35 1.99 21.65
N VAL A 130 25.97 0.71 21.55
CA VAL A 130 25.93 -0.02 20.28
C VAL A 130 24.86 0.58 19.35
N ARG A 131 23.68 0.92 19.89
CA ARG A 131 22.62 1.55 19.11
C ARG A 131 22.99 2.96 18.64
N GLN A 132 23.65 3.73 19.50
CA GLN A 132 24.17 5.06 19.14
C GLN A 132 25.24 4.96 18.05
N ALA A 133 26.19 4.04 18.18
CA ALA A 133 27.21 3.78 17.16
C ALA A 133 26.57 3.40 15.81
N LEU A 134 25.56 2.53 15.82
CA LEU A 134 24.83 2.16 14.60
C LEU A 134 24.14 3.38 13.96
N ASN A 135 23.46 4.21 14.75
CA ASN A 135 22.81 5.41 14.24
C ASN A 135 23.81 6.40 13.62
N MET A 136 25.01 6.54 14.20
CA MET A 136 26.08 7.39 13.66
C MET A 136 26.74 6.80 12.40
N ALA A 137 26.73 5.47 12.25
CA ALA A 137 27.31 4.78 11.09
C ALA A 137 26.42 4.89 9.83
N VAL A 138 25.13 5.18 9.96
CA VAL A 138 24.20 5.29 8.83
C VAL A 138 24.27 6.69 8.21
N ASN A 139 24.68 6.76 6.94
CA ASN A 139 24.68 8.00 6.17
C ASN A 139 23.29 8.26 5.55
N LYS A 140 22.46 9.02 6.27
CA LYS A 140 21.07 9.30 5.88
C LYS A 140 21.00 10.14 4.60
N GLU A 141 21.93 11.05 4.40
CA GLU A 141 22.00 11.91 3.22
C GLU A 141 22.29 11.09 1.95
N ARG A 142 23.14 10.06 2.05
CA ARG A 142 23.42 9.13 0.96
C ARG A 142 22.17 8.34 0.58
N ILE A 143 21.39 7.89 1.56
CA ILE A 143 20.12 7.19 1.32
C ILE A 143 19.15 8.12 0.57
N VAL A 144 18.99 9.37 1.03
CA VAL A 144 18.16 10.38 0.37
C VAL A 144 18.59 10.61 -1.09
N ARG A 145 19.89 10.66 -1.36
CA ARG A 145 20.40 10.77 -2.74
C ARG A 145 20.05 9.55 -3.60
N ILE A 146 20.16 8.34 -3.06
CA ILE A 146 19.82 7.09 -3.77
C ILE A 146 18.34 7.06 -4.19
N ILE A 147 17.45 7.65 -3.38
CA ILE A 147 16.01 7.74 -3.70
C ILE A 147 15.63 8.99 -4.49
N ASN A 148 16.60 9.69 -5.10
CA ASN A 148 16.43 10.91 -5.90
C ASN A 148 15.88 12.10 -5.11
N GLY A 149 16.28 12.27 -3.85
CA GLY A 149 15.90 13.43 -3.05
C GLY A 149 14.45 13.43 -2.59
N ARG A 150 13.75 12.28 -2.66
CA ARG A 150 12.33 12.15 -2.31
C ARG A 150 12.05 11.98 -0.81
N ALA A 151 13.01 12.31 0.05
CA ALA A 151 12.82 12.36 1.49
C ALA A 151 13.80 13.36 2.12
N THR A 152 13.56 13.71 3.37
CA THR A 152 14.48 14.49 4.21
C THR A 152 15.10 13.59 5.28
N PRO A 153 16.38 13.79 5.65
CA PRO A 153 16.99 13.03 6.74
C PRO A 153 16.22 13.20 8.05
N ALA A 154 15.69 12.10 8.60
CA ALA A 154 14.95 12.12 9.85
C ALA A 154 15.88 12.22 11.07
N THR A 155 15.55 13.13 11.99
CA THR A 155 16.22 13.29 13.29
C THR A 155 15.36 12.83 14.47
N GLN A 156 14.06 12.70 14.26
CA GLN A 156 13.09 12.24 15.25
C GLN A 156 12.01 11.35 14.60
N VAL A 157 11.08 10.84 15.40
CA VAL A 157 10.04 9.90 14.95
C VAL A 157 8.87 10.59 14.24
N LEU A 158 8.58 11.85 14.59
CA LEU A 158 7.53 12.60 13.93
C LEU A 158 8.05 13.18 12.61
N PRO A 159 7.30 13.10 11.51
CA PRO A 159 7.62 13.81 10.28
C PRO A 159 7.25 15.31 10.41
N PRO A 160 7.88 16.21 9.63
CA PRO A 160 7.71 17.67 9.74
C PRO A 160 6.28 18.21 9.68
N LEU A 161 5.37 17.46 9.04
CA LEU A 161 3.97 17.89 8.89
C LEU A 161 3.09 17.54 10.09
N MET A 162 3.56 16.72 11.03
CA MET A 162 2.78 16.35 12.20
C MET A 162 2.80 17.46 13.27
N PRO A 163 1.66 17.79 13.90
CA PRO A 163 1.65 18.61 15.09
C PRO A 163 2.57 18.04 16.17
N GLY A 164 3.47 18.87 16.71
CA GLY A 164 4.46 18.47 17.70
C GLY A 164 5.84 18.08 17.15
N TYR A 165 6.08 18.26 15.84
CA TYR A 165 7.41 18.17 15.24
C TYR A 165 8.39 19.20 15.82
#